data_AF-A0A2E5NK70-F1
#
_entry.id   AF-A0A2E5NK70-F1
#
_cell.length_a   1.000
_cell.length_b   1.000
_cell.length_c   1.000
_cell.angle_alpha   90.00
_cell.angle_beta   90.00
_cell.angle_gamma   90.00
#
_symmetry.space_group_name_H-M   'P 1'
#
loop_
_entity.id
_entity.type
_entity.pdbx_description
1 polymer ?
#
loop_
_entity_poly.entity_id
_entity_poly.type
_entity_poly.pdbx_seq_one_letter_code
_entity_poly.pdbx_strand_id
1 'polypeptide(L)'
;MRALQLILISVLFIYASSAFSQGFTWSEYISRDDHFSISFPGDPSVEEISYPTEYRINLPGRVYSYEQNDHLFSVTVVDYNDAIDIHHARNERCRESGGDGDLCQDDGPEEVRGAIVYASWNILKRDDAKTVHYAHYNSDRVEGHNIRQIRDDGALITSVVHMHEDKLYIVEATVPKGRPAPGLFQISLAFLDEDYNRIRYDWVGTMLYSNGYPPTPRVR
;
A
#
# COMPACT_ATOMS: atom_id res chain seq x y z
N MET A 1 -23.71 -20.23 58.35
CA MET A 1 -22.79 -21.05 57.52
C MET A 1 -23.17 -21.08 56.03
N ARG A 2 -24.45 -21.16 55.62
CA ARG A 2 -24.86 -21.09 54.21
C ARG A 2 -24.60 -19.74 53.52
N ALA A 3 -24.71 -18.62 54.25
CA ALA A 3 -24.42 -17.29 53.71
C ALA A 3 -22.92 -17.05 53.43
N LEU A 4 -22.03 -17.77 54.13
CA LEU A 4 -20.59 -17.66 53.93
C LEU A 4 -20.09 -18.47 52.72
N GLN A 5 -20.81 -19.53 52.34
CA GLN A 5 -20.52 -20.33 51.14
C GLN A 5 -20.93 -19.62 49.83
N LEU A 6 -21.94 -18.74 49.87
CA LEU A 6 -22.38 -17.98 48.69
C LEU A 6 -21.45 -16.81 48.35
N ILE A 7 -20.68 -16.31 49.33
CA ILE A 7 -19.70 -15.24 49.12
C ILE A 7 -18.41 -15.80 48.48
N LEU A 8 -18.05 -17.06 48.75
CA LEU A 8 -16.87 -17.67 48.11
C LEU A 8 -17.06 -17.94 46.61
N ILE A 9 -18.29 -18.24 46.17
CA ILE A 9 -18.58 -18.52 44.75
C ILE A 9 -18.61 -17.22 43.91
N SER A 10 -19.01 -16.10 44.52
CA SER A 10 -19.04 -14.79 43.86
C SER A 10 -17.65 -14.15 43.72
N VAL A 11 -16.70 -14.48 44.59
CA VAL A 11 -15.31 -14.00 44.49
C VAL A 11 -14.50 -14.79 43.44
N LEU A 12 -14.85 -16.05 43.15
CA LEU A 12 -14.18 -16.87 42.13
C LEU A 12 -14.51 -16.47 40.68
N PHE A 13 -15.60 -15.73 40.43
CA PHE A 13 -15.92 -15.22 39.09
C PHE A 13 -15.23 -13.88 38.76
N ILE A 14 -14.62 -13.21 39.72
CA ILE A 14 -13.92 -11.93 39.51
C ILE A 14 -12.43 -12.16 39.18
N TYR A 15 -11.92 -13.39 39.40
CA TYR A 15 -10.60 -13.84 38.97
C TYR A 15 -10.61 -14.54 37.60
N ALA A 16 -11.65 -14.37 36.79
CA ALA A 16 -11.51 -14.48 35.34
C ALA A 16 -10.73 -13.25 34.85
N SER A 17 -9.46 -13.22 35.23
CA SER A 17 -8.43 -12.32 34.73
C SER A 17 -8.60 -12.21 33.24
N SER A 18 -8.98 -11.00 32.80
CA SER A 18 -8.70 -10.43 31.49
C SER A 18 -8.15 -11.48 30.52
N ALA A 19 -9.04 -12.19 29.83
CA ALA A 19 -8.68 -12.70 28.53
C ALA A 19 -8.20 -11.47 27.77
N PHE A 20 -6.88 -11.32 27.68
CA PHE A 20 -6.28 -10.28 26.85
C PHE A 20 -7.03 -10.36 25.53
N SER A 21 -7.71 -9.27 25.17
CA SER A 21 -8.04 -9.03 23.79
C SER A 21 -6.73 -9.27 23.04
N GLN A 22 -6.62 -10.38 22.31
CA GLN A 22 -5.53 -10.59 21.37
C GLN A 22 -5.79 -9.74 20.13
N GLY A 23 -5.95 -8.44 20.38
CA GLY A 23 -6.16 -7.41 19.39
C GLY A 23 -4.86 -6.66 19.17
N PHE A 24 -4.57 -6.38 17.92
CA PHE A 24 -3.53 -5.42 17.57
C PHE A 24 -3.83 -4.06 18.22
N THR A 25 -2.78 -3.41 18.71
CA THR A 25 -2.85 -1.99 19.09
C THR A 25 -2.41 -1.20 17.87
N TRP A 26 -3.36 -0.52 17.22
CA TRP A 26 -3.08 0.23 16.01
C TRP A 26 -2.63 1.63 16.36
N SER A 27 -1.48 2.04 15.83
CA SER A 27 -0.97 3.41 15.92
C SER A 27 -0.65 3.94 14.54
N GLU A 28 -0.91 5.24 14.35
CA GLU A 28 -0.52 5.92 13.12
C GLU A 28 1.01 5.97 13.02
N TYR A 29 1.53 5.46 11.91
CA TYR A 29 2.89 5.65 11.46
C TYR A 29 2.90 6.73 10.39
N ILE A 30 3.87 7.64 10.47
CA ILE A 30 4.06 8.74 9.51
C ILE A 30 5.42 8.57 8.85
N SER A 31 5.44 8.30 7.55
CA SER A 31 6.64 8.48 6.75
C SER A 31 6.67 9.89 6.20
N ARG A 32 7.54 10.71 6.76
CA ARG A 32 7.85 12.07 6.23
C ARG A 32 8.65 12.02 4.93
N ASP A 33 9.33 10.92 4.77
CA ASP A 33 10.32 10.68 3.76
C ASP A 33 9.66 10.19 2.46
N ASP A 34 8.50 9.54 2.58
CA ASP A 34 7.66 9.05 1.47
C ASP A 34 6.24 9.65 1.50
N HIS A 35 6.00 10.71 2.28
CA HIS A 35 4.77 11.50 2.30
C HIS A 35 3.46 10.69 2.46
N PHE A 36 3.45 9.71 3.38
CA PHE A 36 2.23 8.98 3.73
C PHE A 36 2.10 8.76 5.23
N SER A 37 0.86 8.53 5.68
CA SER A 37 0.60 7.91 6.97
C SER A 37 -0.30 6.67 6.83
N ILE A 38 -0.15 5.73 7.76
CA ILE A 38 -0.95 4.51 7.81
C ILE A 38 -0.96 3.94 9.23
N SER A 39 -2.01 3.24 9.64
CA SER A 39 -2.04 2.57 10.94
C SER A 39 -1.28 1.24 10.89
N PHE A 40 -0.19 1.07 11.63
CA PHE A 40 0.43 -0.24 11.85
C PHE A 40 0.09 -0.80 13.24
N PRO A 41 0.10 -2.13 13.44
CA PRO A 41 -0.04 -2.76 14.76
C PRO A 41 1.13 -2.55 15.75
N GLY A 42 2.20 -1.89 15.29
CA GLY A 42 3.45 -1.63 15.99
C GLY A 42 4.41 -0.91 15.03
N ASP A 43 5.60 -0.56 15.49
CA ASP A 43 6.57 0.12 14.64
C ASP A 43 7.01 -0.81 13.47
N PRO A 44 6.87 -0.38 12.21
CA PRO A 44 7.32 -1.18 11.08
C PRO A 44 8.85 -1.15 10.97
N SER A 45 9.41 -2.26 10.45
CA SER A 45 10.76 -2.26 9.89
C SER A 45 10.77 -1.50 8.56
N VAL A 46 11.90 -0.85 8.24
CA VAL A 46 12.06 -0.08 7.00
C VAL A 46 13.28 -0.61 6.25
N GLU A 47 13.09 -0.98 4.99
CA GLU A 47 14.13 -1.50 4.10
C GLU A 47 14.15 -0.67 2.81
N GLU A 48 15.34 -0.21 2.38
CA GLU A 48 15.53 0.39 1.06
C GLU A 48 15.60 -0.69 -0.02
N ILE A 49 14.95 -0.46 -1.15
CA ILE A 49 14.88 -1.39 -2.27
C ILE A 49 15.22 -0.70 -3.60
N SER A 50 15.62 -1.53 -4.56
CA SER A 50 15.70 -1.18 -5.97
C SER A 50 14.56 -1.89 -6.70
N TYR A 51 13.53 -1.15 -7.09
CA TYR A 51 12.32 -1.68 -7.70
C TYR A 51 12.47 -1.77 -9.23
N PRO A 52 12.41 -2.98 -9.84
CA PRO A 52 12.43 -3.11 -11.28
C PRO A 52 11.07 -2.73 -11.86
N THR A 53 11.08 -1.90 -12.90
CA THR A 53 9.85 -1.37 -13.51
C THR A 53 9.49 -2.03 -14.84
N GLU A 54 8.34 -1.68 -15.41
CA GLU A 54 7.84 -2.24 -16.67
C GLU A 54 8.79 -1.97 -17.85
N TYR A 55 9.30 -0.74 -17.96
CA TYR A 55 10.15 -0.33 -19.07
C TYR A 55 11.63 -0.43 -18.77
N ARG A 56 11.97 -1.37 -17.86
CA ARG A 56 13.32 -1.89 -17.61
C ARG A 56 14.27 -0.84 -17.04
N ILE A 57 13.78 0.02 -16.15
CA ILE A 57 14.61 0.81 -15.25
C ILE A 57 14.51 0.25 -13.84
N ASN A 58 15.42 0.69 -12.97
CA ASN A 58 15.37 0.40 -11.55
C ASN A 58 15.19 1.71 -10.82
N LEU A 59 14.15 1.80 -10.00
CA LEU A 59 13.82 2.99 -9.23
C LEU A 59 14.07 2.75 -7.73
N PRO A 60 14.53 3.76 -6.99
CA PRO A 60 14.67 3.63 -5.54
C PRO A 60 13.28 3.53 -4.89
N GLY A 61 13.23 2.82 -3.76
CA GLY A 61 12.02 2.70 -2.98
C GLY A 61 12.28 2.21 -1.57
N ARG A 62 11.21 2.08 -0.79
CA ARG A 62 11.25 1.55 0.56
C ARG A 62 10.10 0.59 0.83
N VAL A 63 10.35 -0.41 1.66
CA VAL A 63 9.34 -1.32 2.20
C VAL A 63 9.24 -1.09 3.70
N TYR A 64 8.05 -0.70 4.15
CA TYR A 64 7.66 -0.59 5.55
C TYR A 64 6.88 -1.85 5.90
N SER A 65 7.38 -2.71 6.80
CA SER A 65 6.73 -3.99 7.09
C SER A 65 6.63 -4.33 8.57
N TYR A 66 5.54 -4.97 8.94
CA TYR A 66 5.29 -5.51 10.28
C TYR A 66 4.73 -6.92 10.18
N GLU A 67 5.32 -7.86 10.92
CA GLU A 67 4.90 -9.26 10.96
C GLU A 67 4.64 -9.72 12.40
N GLN A 68 3.48 -10.34 12.63
CA GLN A 68 3.17 -10.98 13.92
C GLN A 68 2.10 -12.07 13.75
N ASN A 69 2.36 -13.27 14.29
CA ASN A 69 1.40 -14.38 14.30
C ASN A 69 0.82 -14.66 12.89
N ASP A 70 1.68 -14.80 11.88
CA ASP A 70 1.34 -15.01 10.47
C ASP A 70 0.50 -13.88 9.82
N HIS A 71 0.34 -12.74 10.50
CA HIS A 71 -0.17 -11.53 9.88
C HIS A 71 1.02 -10.73 9.35
N LEU A 72 0.95 -10.34 8.09
CA LEU A 72 1.96 -9.50 7.45
C LEU A 72 1.28 -8.24 6.94
N PHE A 73 1.84 -7.09 7.29
CA PHE A 73 1.40 -5.78 6.83
C PHE A 73 2.56 -5.09 6.17
N SER A 74 2.36 -4.51 5.00
CA SER A 74 3.41 -3.79 4.29
C SER A 74 2.90 -2.61 3.50
N VAL A 75 3.75 -1.58 3.41
CA VAL A 75 3.65 -0.50 2.43
C VAL A 75 4.96 -0.48 1.68
N THR A 76 4.90 -0.68 0.37
CA THR A 76 6.03 -0.42 -0.53
C THR A 76 5.81 0.93 -1.20
N VAL A 77 6.79 1.82 -1.11
CA VAL A 77 6.81 3.09 -1.84
C VAL A 77 7.95 3.08 -2.84
N VAL A 78 7.67 3.43 -4.09
CA VAL A 78 8.67 3.55 -5.15
C VAL A 78 8.66 4.97 -5.68
N ASP A 79 9.84 5.59 -5.75
CA ASP A 79 9.99 6.95 -6.21
C ASP A 79 10.17 7.00 -7.75
N TYR A 80 9.20 7.59 -8.44
CA TYR A 80 9.18 7.78 -9.89
C TYR A 80 9.61 9.19 -10.32
N ASN A 81 10.02 10.08 -9.41
CA ASN A 81 10.37 11.48 -9.75
C ASN A 81 11.39 11.57 -10.90
N ASP A 82 12.39 10.69 -10.92
CA ASP A 82 13.45 10.68 -11.94
C ASP A 82 13.15 9.78 -13.15
N ALA A 83 12.01 9.08 -13.17
CA ALA A 83 11.74 8.02 -14.16
C ALA A 83 11.81 8.54 -15.61
N ILE A 84 11.17 9.68 -15.89
CA ILE A 84 11.16 10.29 -17.24
C ILE A 84 12.58 10.69 -17.66
N ASP A 85 13.35 11.30 -16.77
CA ASP A 85 14.72 11.75 -17.09
C ASP A 85 15.67 10.58 -17.32
N ILE A 86 15.51 9.48 -16.58
CA ILE A 86 16.24 8.24 -16.83
C ILE A 86 15.94 7.71 -18.25
N HIS A 87 14.68 7.74 -18.68
CA HIS A 87 14.28 7.35 -20.03
C HIS A 87 14.84 8.31 -21.09
N HIS A 88 14.77 9.62 -20.88
CA HIS A 88 15.37 10.62 -21.77
C HIS A 88 16.87 10.36 -21.96
N ALA A 89 17.62 10.18 -20.88
CA ALA A 89 19.05 9.90 -20.94
C ALA A 89 19.36 8.58 -21.67
N ARG A 90 18.50 7.56 -21.53
CA ARG A 90 18.61 6.30 -22.29
C ARG A 90 18.40 6.54 -23.79
N ASN A 91 17.40 7.34 -24.15
CA ASN A 91 17.07 7.64 -25.54
C ASN A 91 18.14 8.50 -26.21
N GLU A 92 18.73 9.45 -25.49
CA GLU A 92 19.89 10.24 -25.94
C GLU A 92 21.07 9.33 -26.28
N ARG A 93 21.48 8.43 -25.37
CA ARG A 93 22.55 7.45 -25.62
C ARG A 93 22.27 6.56 -26.83
N CYS A 94 21.02 6.17 -27.03
CA CYS A 94 20.59 5.39 -28.19
C CYS A 94 20.82 6.15 -29.51
N ARG A 95 20.44 7.44 -29.54
CA ARG A 95 20.63 8.31 -30.72
C ARG A 95 22.11 8.59 -30.98
N GLU A 96 22.90 8.83 -29.95
CA GLU A 96 24.36 9.00 -30.06
C GLU A 96 25.04 7.75 -30.63
N SER A 97 24.48 6.57 -30.37
CA SER A 97 24.95 5.29 -30.90
C SER A 97 24.45 5.00 -32.33
N GLY A 98 23.74 5.94 -32.97
CA GLY A 98 23.22 5.83 -34.33
C GLY A 98 21.86 5.13 -34.44
N GLY A 99 21.17 4.88 -33.33
CA GLY A 99 19.79 4.39 -33.35
C GLY A 99 18.78 5.50 -33.70
N ASP A 100 17.62 5.12 -34.23
CA ASP A 100 16.54 6.04 -34.58
C ASP A 100 15.14 5.41 -34.43
N GLY A 101 14.11 6.25 -34.59
CA GLY A 101 12.71 5.83 -34.53
C GLY A 101 12.37 4.99 -33.30
N ASP A 102 11.70 3.86 -33.54
CA ASP A 102 11.23 2.93 -32.51
C ASP A 102 12.37 2.30 -31.68
N LEU A 103 13.61 2.29 -32.18
CA LEU A 103 14.75 1.77 -31.42
C LEU A 103 15.09 2.66 -30.21
N CYS A 104 14.85 3.96 -30.31
CA CYS A 104 15.07 4.94 -29.25
C CYS A 104 13.73 5.48 -28.69
N GLN A 105 12.71 4.61 -28.65
CA GLN A 105 11.38 4.96 -28.17
C GLN A 105 11.43 5.55 -26.76
N ASP A 106 10.69 6.64 -26.58
CA ASP A 106 10.50 7.27 -25.29
C ASP A 106 9.41 6.58 -24.49
N ASP A 107 9.85 5.67 -23.61
CA ASP A 107 8.98 4.97 -22.68
C ASP A 107 8.68 5.79 -21.42
N GLY A 108 9.27 6.99 -21.23
CA GLY A 108 9.14 7.77 -19.99
C GLY A 108 7.68 8.05 -19.58
N PRO A 109 6.82 8.57 -20.48
CA PRO A 109 5.41 8.77 -20.17
C PRO A 109 4.67 7.48 -19.82
N GLU A 110 4.95 6.39 -20.53
CA GLU A 110 4.32 5.09 -20.30
C GLU A 110 4.82 4.42 -19.01
N GLU A 111 6.07 4.67 -18.59
CA GLU A 111 6.62 4.20 -17.32
C GLU A 111 5.82 4.76 -16.14
N VAL A 112 5.55 6.06 -16.14
CA VAL A 112 4.75 6.71 -15.10
C VAL A 112 3.28 6.29 -15.19
N ARG A 113 2.70 6.26 -16.40
CA ARG A 113 1.29 5.87 -16.60
C ARG A 113 1.00 4.41 -16.28
N GLY A 114 1.96 3.54 -16.58
CA GLY A 114 1.87 2.10 -16.40
C GLY A 114 2.16 1.63 -14.97
N ALA A 115 2.74 2.48 -14.10
CA ALA A 115 3.21 2.10 -12.77
C ALA A 115 2.17 1.31 -11.94
N ILE A 116 0.94 1.83 -11.81
CA ILE A 116 -0.15 1.15 -11.08
C ILE A 116 -0.52 -0.17 -11.78
N VAL A 117 -0.57 -0.19 -13.11
CA VAL A 117 -0.93 -1.37 -13.91
C VAL A 117 0.12 -2.48 -13.75
N TYR A 118 1.41 -2.14 -13.87
CA TYR A 118 2.52 -3.06 -13.72
C TYR A 118 2.60 -3.67 -12.32
N ALA A 119 2.49 -2.84 -11.28
CA ALA A 119 2.45 -3.32 -9.90
C ALA A 119 1.25 -4.24 -9.66
N SER A 120 0.08 -3.86 -10.17
CA SER A 120 -1.13 -4.70 -10.10
C SER A 120 -0.96 -6.02 -10.84
N TRP A 121 -0.36 -6.02 -12.03
CA TRP A 121 -0.06 -7.22 -12.80
C TRP A 121 0.88 -8.17 -12.02
N ASN A 122 1.92 -7.62 -11.37
CA ASN A 122 2.84 -8.41 -10.55
C ASN A 122 2.16 -9.06 -9.34
N ILE A 123 1.18 -8.40 -8.72
CA ILE A 123 0.36 -8.98 -7.66
C ILE A 123 -0.54 -10.08 -8.25
N LEU A 124 -1.25 -9.78 -9.34
CA LEU A 124 -2.26 -10.67 -9.93
C LEU A 124 -1.67 -12.00 -10.44
N LYS A 125 -0.39 -12.01 -10.84
CA LYS A 125 0.29 -13.17 -11.43
C LYS A 125 1.03 -14.06 -10.41
N ARG A 126 0.88 -13.82 -9.11
CA ARG A 126 1.48 -14.67 -8.06
C ARG A 126 1.04 -16.13 -8.23
N ASP A 127 2.00 -17.05 -8.15
CA ASP A 127 1.74 -18.48 -8.35
C ASP A 127 1.13 -19.15 -7.11
N ASP A 128 1.30 -18.58 -5.92
CA ASP A 128 0.87 -19.12 -4.63
C ASP A 128 -0.48 -18.57 -4.13
N ALA A 129 -1.17 -17.76 -4.96
CA ALA A 129 -2.41 -17.11 -4.59
C ALA A 129 -3.38 -16.96 -5.76
N LYS A 130 -4.66 -17.24 -5.48
CA LYS A 130 -5.75 -17.08 -6.45
C LYS A 130 -6.44 -15.73 -6.29
N THR A 131 -6.47 -14.93 -7.34
CA THR A 131 -7.26 -13.69 -7.38
C THR A 131 -8.76 -13.98 -7.30
N VAL A 132 -9.43 -13.33 -6.34
CA VAL A 132 -10.88 -13.43 -6.12
C VAL A 132 -11.59 -12.09 -6.30
N HIS A 133 -10.85 -10.97 -6.35
CA HIS A 133 -11.39 -9.64 -6.64
C HIS A 133 -10.32 -8.75 -7.26
N TYR A 134 -10.72 -7.98 -8.26
CA TYR A 134 -9.94 -6.89 -8.84
C TYR A 134 -10.92 -5.77 -9.24
N ALA A 135 -10.67 -4.55 -8.77
CA ALA A 135 -11.55 -3.42 -9.02
C ALA A 135 -10.80 -2.09 -8.98
N HIS A 136 -11.40 -1.07 -9.62
CA HIS A 136 -11.06 0.32 -9.35
C HIS A 136 -11.35 0.66 -7.88
N TYR A 137 -10.49 1.47 -7.28
CA TYR A 137 -10.55 1.89 -5.88
C TYR A 137 -10.06 3.33 -5.71
N ASN A 138 -10.23 3.89 -4.52
CA ASN A 138 -9.59 5.14 -4.14
C ASN A 138 -9.37 5.21 -2.63
N SER A 139 -8.31 5.90 -2.23
CA SER A 139 -8.03 6.32 -0.86
C SER A 139 -7.86 7.83 -0.88
N ASP A 140 -8.60 8.55 -0.05
CA ASP A 140 -8.60 10.03 -0.07
C ASP A 140 -8.81 10.69 -1.43
N ARG A 141 -9.56 9.99 -2.30
CA ARG A 141 -9.85 10.37 -3.68
C ARG A 141 -8.61 10.44 -4.58
N VAL A 142 -7.53 9.77 -4.18
CA VAL A 142 -6.44 9.31 -5.05
C VAL A 142 -6.87 7.98 -5.65
N GLU A 143 -6.99 7.91 -6.97
CA GLU A 143 -7.41 6.70 -7.67
C GLU A 143 -6.41 5.55 -7.48
N GLY A 144 -6.86 4.33 -7.76
CA GLY A 144 -6.01 3.16 -7.71
C GLY A 144 -6.76 1.86 -7.92
N HIS A 145 -6.11 0.76 -7.59
CA HIS A 145 -6.65 -0.58 -7.72
C HIS A 145 -6.83 -1.23 -6.36
N ASN A 146 -7.89 -2.03 -6.19
CA ASN A 146 -8.05 -2.98 -5.09
C ASN A 146 -7.97 -4.40 -5.63
N ILE A 147 -7.12 -5.22 -5.00
CA ILE A 147 -6.91 -6.61 -5.36
C ILE A 147 -7.11 -7.46 -4.11
N ARG A 148 -7.78 -8.60 -4.25
CA ARG A 148 -7.88 -9.61 -3.19
C ARG A 148 -7.51 -10.96 -3.74
N GLN A 149 -6.66 -11.67 -3.01
CA GLN A 149 -6.20 -13.00 -3.36
C GLN A 149 -6.36 -13.94 -2.16
N ILE A 150 -6.57 -15.22 -2.43
CA ILE A 150 -6.56 -16.28 -1.42
C ILE A 150 -5.33 -17.15 -1.71
N ARG A 151 -4.41 -17.23 -0.76
CA ARG A 151 -3.23 -18.10 -0.84
C ARG A 151 -3.63 -19.57 -0.79
N ASP A 152 -2.73 -20.45 -1.20
CA ASP A 152 -2.93 -21.91 -1.16
C ASP A 152 -3.19 -22.43 0.27
N ASP A 153 -2.59 -21.80 1.28
CA ASP A 153 -2.82 -22.06 2.72
C ASP A 153 -4.19 -21.51 3.23
N GLY A 154 -4.90 -20.78 2.39
CA GLY A 154 -6.19 -20.15 2.68
C GLY A 154 -6.10 -18.79 3.36
N ALA A 155 -4.90 -18.21 3.52
CA ALA A 155 -4.75 -16.83 3.98
C ALA A 155 -5.32 -15.84 2.95
N LEU A 156 -5.89 -14.74 3.44
CA LEU A 156 -6.40 -13.64 2.62
C LEU A 156 -5.30 -12.60 2.45
N ILE A 157 -4.96 -12.28 1.20
CA ILE A 157 -4.17 -11.10 0.85
C ILE A 157 -5.12 -10.03 0.35
N THR A 158 -5.00 -8.84 0.91
CA THR A 158 -5.67 -7.64 0.40
C THR A 158 -4.61 -6.62 0.01
N SER A 159 -4.66 -6.14 -1.24
CA SER A 159 -3.70 -5.18 -1.77
C SER A 159 -4.43 -3.96 -2.33
N VAL A 160 -3.91 -2.76 -2.09
CA VAL A 160 -4.29 -1.55 -2.83
C VAL A 160 -3.05 -0.91 -3.44
N VAL A 161 -3.20 -0.40 -4.66
CA VAL A 161 -2.12 0.23 -5.41
C VAL A 161 -2.56 1.62 -5.83
N HIS A 162 -1.80 2.63 -5.44
CA HIS A 162 -2.07 4.05 -5.71
C HIS A 162 -0.82 4.74 -6.24
N MET A 163 -1.00 5.86 -6.92
CA MET A 163 0.10 6.76 -7.27
C MET A 163 -0.27 8.18 -6.89
N HIS A 164 0.63 8.87 -6.18
CA HIS A 164 0.44 10.24 -5.74
C HIS A 164 1.77 10.98 -5.79
N GLU A 165 1.80 12.09 -6.52
CA GLU A 165 2.96 12.97 -6.73
C GLU A 165 4.23 12.17 -7.06
N ASP A 166 4.10 11.37 -8.13
CA ASP A 166 5.14 10.49 -8.68
C ASP A 166 5.74 9.50 -7.67
N LYS A 167 4.97 9.11 -6.65
CA LYS A 167 5.27 7.98 -5.77
C LYS A 167 4.23 6.90 -5.95
N LEU A 168 4.68 5.68 -6.22
CA LEU A 168 3.84 4.48 -6.29
C LEU A 168 3.75 3.86 -4.91
N TYR A 169 2.53 3.67 -4.41
CA TYR A 169 2.24 3.06 -3.11
C TYR A 169 1.56 1.71 -3.32
N ILE A 170 2.17 0.64 -2.82
CA ILE A 170 1.61 -0.71 -2.81
C ILE A 170 1.40 -1.10 -1.35
N VAL A 171 0.13 -1.16 -0.93
CA VAL A 171 -0.23 -1.48 0.46
C VAL A 171 -0.83 -2.88 0.51
N GLU A 172 -0.19 -3.78 1.23
CA GLU A 172 -0.62 -5.18 1.33
C GLU A 172 -0.81 -5.62 2.77
N ALA A 173 -1.84 -6.40 3.01
CA ALA A 173 -2.04 -7.12 4.25
C ALA A 173 -2.39 -8.58 3.98
N THR A 174 -1.63 -9.48 4.59
CA THR A 174 -1.88 -10.93 4.60
C THR A 174 -2.39 -11.32 5.97
N VAL A 175 -3.52 -12.02 5.99
CA VAL A 175 -4.19 -12.44 7.22
C VAL A 175 -4.50 -13.94 7.17
N PRO A 176 -4.19 -14.71 8.24
CA PRO A 176 -4.41 -16.15 8.25
C PRO A 176 -5.88 -16.54 8.05
N LYS A 177 -6.08 -17.76 7.55
CA LYS A 177 -7.42 -18.33 7.32
C LYS A 177 -8.29 -18.23 8.58
N GLY A 178 -9.51 -17.74 8.41
CA GLY A 178 -10.50 -17.65 9.49
C GLY A 178 -10.30 -16.47 10.46
N ARG A 179 -9.32 -15.61 10.21
CA ARG A 179 -9.14 -14.35 10.95
C ARG A 179 -9.88 -13.20 10.26
N PRO A 180 -10.32 -12.16 10.99
CA PRO A 180 -10.99 -11.01 10.41
C PRO A 180 -10.10 -10.29 9.39
N ALA A 181 -10.67 -9.88 8.26
CA ALA A 181 -9.93 -9.15 7.23
C ALA A 181 -9.33 -7.85 7.79
N PRO A 182 -8.13 -7.44 7.34
CA PRO A 182 -7.37 -6.30 7.86
C PRO A 182 -7.87 -4.98 7.24
N GLY A 183 -9.19 -4.77 7.18
CA GLY A 183 -9.79 -3.64 6.49
C GLY A 183 -9.26 -2.29 6.98
N LEU A 184 -8.96 -2.18 8.28
CA LEU A 184 -8.39 -0.98 8.90
C LEU A 184 -7.04 -0.58 8.27
N PHE A 185 -6.14 -1.53 8.01
CA PHE A 185 -4.82 -1.24 7.45
C PHE A 185 -4.97 -0.51 6.11
N GLN A 186 -5.74 -1.10 5.18
CA GLN A 186 -5.92 -0.55 3.83
C GLN A 186 -6.62 0.82 3.83
N ILE A 187 -7.69 0.99 4.61
CA ILE A 187 -8.47 2.25 4.62
C ILE A 187 -7.79 3.36 5.42
N SER A 188 -6.76 3.03 6.20
CA SER A 188 -6.01 4.00 7.00
C SER A 188 -4.89 4.70 6.24
N LEU A 189 -4.59 4.27 5.00
CA LEU A 189 -3.64 4.97 4.14
C LEU A 189 -4.12 6.41 3.92
N ALA A 190 -3.23 7.36 4.21
CA ALA A 190 -3.39 8.76 3.91
C ALA A 190 -2.14 9.27 3.17
N PHE A 191 -2.37 10.17 2.22
CA PHE A 191 -1.30 10.89 1.53
C PHE A 191 -1.05 12.21 2.25
N LEU A 192 0.21 12.64 2.30
CA LEU A 192 0.61 13.84 3.03
C LEU A 192 1.16 14.88 2.06
N ASP A 193 0.93 16.16 2.34
CA ASP A 193 1.63 17.24 1.64
C ASP A 193 3.02 17.49 2.25
N GLU A 194 3.74 18.47 1.69
CA GLU A 194 5.07 18.86 2.14
C GLU A 194 5.14 19.34 3.60
N ASP A 195 4.00 19.81 4.14
CA ASP A 195 3.87 20.20 5.54
C ASP A 195 3.39 19.02 6.43
N TYR A 196 3.31 17.82 5.86
CA TYR A 196 2.84 16.57 6.46
C TYR A 196 1.37 16.58 6.89
N ASN A 197 0.57 17.44 6.26
CA ASN A 197 -0.86 17.44 6.47
C ASN A 197 -1.52 16.41 5.55
N ARG A 198 -2.51 15.70 6.08
CA ARG A 198 -3.32 14.77 5.29
C ARG A 198 -4.00 15.48 4.13
N ILE A 199 -3.78 14.96 2.93
CA ILE A 199 -4.46 15.39 1.72
C ILE A 199 -5.73 14.56 1.55
N ARG A 200 -6.81 15.24 1.24
CA ARG A 200 -7.99 14.63 0.63
C ARG A 200 -8.48 15.49 -0.50
N TYR A 201 -8.58 14.91 -1.69
CA TYR A 201 -9.09 15.61 -2.86
C TYR A 201 -10.61 15.67 -2.87
N ASP A 202 -11.19 16.51 -3.73
CA ASP A 202 -12.62 16.59 -4.01
C ASP A 202 -13.00 15.95 -5.35
N TRP A 203 -14.27 15.55 -5.45
CA TRP A 203 -14.82 15.07 -6.71
C TRP A 203 -15.15 16.25 -7.62
N VAL A 204 -14.77 16.14 -8.89
CA VAL A 204 -15.28 17.02 -9.95
C VAL A 204 -16.02 16.15 -10.96
N GLY A 205 -17.33 15.99 -10.76
CA GLY A 205 -18.10 14.96 -11.46
C GLY A 205 -17.61 13.56 -11.08
N THR A 206 -17.08 12.81 -12.04
CA THR A 206 -16.45 11.49 -11.82
C THR A 206 -14.93 11.57 -11.70
N MET A 207 -14.34 12.76 -11.73
CA MET A 207 -12.88 12.93 -11.65
C MET A 207 -12.39 12.78 -10.21
N LEU A 208 -11.33 12.00 -10.08
CA LEU A 208 -10.50 11.81 -8.90
C LEU A 208 -9.12 12.44 -9.15
N TYR A 209 -8.28 12.50 -8.11
CA TYR A 209 -6.85 12.68 -8.34
C TYR A 209 -6.30 11.50 -9.13
N SER A 210 -5.61 11.79 -10.21
CA SER A 210 -4.93 10.85 -11.10
C SER A 210 -3.53 11.40 -11.39
N ASN A 211 -2.51 10.60 -11.14
CA ASN A 211 -1.12 11.04 -11.31
C ASN A 211 -0.86 11.48 -12.76
N GLY A 212 -0.14 12.60 -12.94
CA GLY A 212 0.14 13.18 -14.24
C GLY A 212 -1.02 13.97 -14.88
N TYR A 213 -2.13 14.21 -14.17
CA TYR A 213 -3.18 15.16 -14.56
C TYR A 213 -3.28 16.32 -13.56
N PRO A 214 -3.84 17.47 -13.98
CA PRO A 214 -4.15 18.54 -13.04
C PRO A 214 -5.01 18.02 -11.88
N PRO A 215 -4.61 18.26 -10.61
CA PRO A 215 -5.32 17.72 -9.46
C PRO A 215 -6.70 18.36 -9.33
N THR A 216 -7.68 17.60 -8.83
CA THR A 216 -8.94 18.19 -8.38
C THR A 216 -8.70 19.05 -7.12
N PRO A 217 -9.62 19.95 -6.74
CA PRO A 217 -9.46 20.76 -5.54
C PRO A 217 -9.32 19.89 -4.29
N ARG A 218 -8.55 20.33 -3.28
CA ARG A 218 -8.51 19.66 -1.97
C ARG A 218 -9.77 20.01 -1.16
N VAL A 219 -10.27 19.06 -0.36
CA VAL A 219 -11.28 19.32 0.65
C VAL A 219 -10.66 20.25 1.71
N ARG A 220 -11.41 21.26 2.12
CA ARG A 220 -10.99 22.20 3.19
C ARG A 220 -11.16 21.57 4.57
#